data_AF-A0A955HWS6-F1
#
_entry.id   AF-A0A955HWS6-F1
#
_cell.length_a   1.000
_cell.length_b   1.000
_cell.length_c   1.000
_cell.angle_alpha   90.00
_cell.angle_beta   90.00
_cell.angle_gamma   90.00
#
_symmetry.space_group_name_H-M   'P 1'
#
loop_
_entity.id
_entity.type
_entity.pdbx_description
1 polymer ?
#
loop_
_entity_poly.entity_id
_entity_poly.type
_entity_poly.pdbx_seq_one_letter_code
_entity_poly.pdbx_strand_id
1 'polypeptide(L)'
;MKRIVAVMLTTAFLAGCSQNVEAEPSVTSDQQSSEQSAIFTMEDIQTHNQNDDCYTTIEGKVYDITPFVLLHPGGEEEITRICGKDGTAMFAQQHGGDRRPENQLEAFYIGELAE
;
A
#
# COMPACT_ATOMS: atom_id res chain seq x y z
N MET A 1 45.68 -18.36 -60.20
CA MET A 1 44.79 -18.97 -59.18
C MET A 1 43.82 -17.89 -58.71
N LYS A 2 42.51 -18.15 -58.81
CA LYS A 2 41.42 -17.28 -58.30
C LYS A 2 41.62 -17.16 -56.77
N ARG A 3 41.38 -16.02 -56.09
CA ARG A 3 40.08 -15.42 -55.80
C ARG A 3 40.26 -14.03 -55.19
N ILE A 4 39.32 -13.16 -55.56
CA ILE A 4 39.00 -11.85 -55.02
C ILE A 4 38.79 -11.92 -53.51
N VAL A 5 39.38 -10.99 -52.76
CA VAL A 5 38.93 -10.64 -51.40
C VAL A 5 38.46 -9.20 -51.44
N ALA A 6 37.16 -9.04 -51.67
CA ALA A 6 36.44 -7.82 -51.33
C ALA A 6 36.21 -7.88 -49.82
N VAL A 7 36.74 -6.90 -49.08
CA VAL A 7 36.18 -6.57 -47.77
C VAL A 7 35.75 -5.12 -47.86
N MET A 8 34.44 -4.99 -47.91
CA MET A 8 33.71 -3.76 -48.08
C MET A 8 34.03 -2.80 -46.94
N LEU A 9 34.27 -1.56 -47.33
CA LEU A 9 34.20 -0.36 -46.52
C LEU A 9 32.94 -0.47 -45.66
N THR A 10 33.11 -0.60 -44.35
CA THR A 10 32.00 -0.67 -43.39
C THR A 10 31.35 0.71 -43.30
N THR A 11 30.49 1.04 -44.25
CA THR A 11 29.53 2.13 -44.11
C THR A 11 28.51 1.68 -43.06
N ALA A 12 28.43 2.48 -42.00
CA ALA A 12 27.55 2.30 -40.86
C ALA A 12 26.11 1.97 -41.30
N PHE A 13 25.61 0.83 -40.81
CA PHE A 13 24.18 0.57 -40.71
C PHE A 13 23.63 1.48 -39.62
N LEU A 14 23.03 2.61 -39.99
CA LEU A 14 22.06 3.30 -39.14
C LEU A 14 20.70 2.61 -39.35
N ALA A 15 20.55 1.43 -38.75
CA ALA A 15 19.25 0.87 -38.43
C ALA A 15 18.93 1.29 -36.99
N GLY A 16 18.32 2.45 -36.83
CA GLY A 16 17.71 2.89 -35.58
C GLY A 16 16.22 2.93 -35.77
N CYS A 17 15.53 1.90 -35.28
CA CYS A 17 14.08 1.82 -35.28
C CYS A 17 13.48 3.05 -34.58
N SER A 18 12.41 3.55 -35.19
CA SER A 18 11.42 4.41 -34.56
C SER A 18 11.07 3.90 -33.17
N GLN A 19 11.35 4.71 -32.16
CA GLN A 19 10.65 4.64 -30.87
C GLN A 19 10.24 6.05 -30.52
N ASN A 20 8.95 6.30 -30.73
CA ASN A 20 8.21 7.35 -30.09
C ASN A 20 8.48 7.25 -28.59
N VAL A 21 9.16 8.23 -28.02
CA VAL A 21 9.20 8.39 -26.57
C VAL A 21 7.88 9.03 -26.19
N GLU A 22 6.90 8.17 -25.93
CA GLU A 22 5.66 8.53 -25.25
C GLU A 22 6.01 9.24 -23.95
N ALA A 23 5.38 10.38 -23.75
CA ALA A 23 5.49 11.19 -22.56
C ALA A 23 5.11 10.34 -21.34
N GLU A 24 6.09 10.03 -20.51
CA GLU A 24 5.81 9.53 -19.17
C GLU A 24 5.20 10.69 -18.37
N PRO A 25 3.98 10.53 -17.81
CA PRO A 25 3.45 11.52 -16.90
C PRO A 25 4.31 11.49 -15.65
N SER A 26 5.11 12.55 -15.49
CA SER A 26 5.74 12.92 -14.23
C SER A 26 4.63 13.00 -13.17
N VAL A 27 4.44 11.92 -12.41
CA VAL A 27 3.61 11.89 -11.21
C VAL A 27 4.33 12.71 -10.16
N THR A 28 4.11 14.02 -10.21
CA THR A 28 4.38 14.93 -9.11
C THR A 28 3.34 14.61 -8.04
N SER A 29 3.77 13.79 -7.08
CA SER A 29 3.10 13.57 -5.81
C SER A 29 3.19 14.87 -5.04
N ASP A 30 2.15 15.69 -5.15
CA ASP A 30 1.81 16.77 -4.23
C ASP A 30 0.35 17.13 -4.50
N GLN A 31 -0.55 16.26 -4.05
CA GLN A 31 -1.95 16.63 -3.82
C GLN A 31 -2.29 16.27 -2.39
N GLN A 32 -2.09 17.26 -1.52
CA GLN A 32 -2.76 17.40 -0.24
C GLN A 32 -4.28 17.48 -0.53
N SER A 33 -4.90 16.30 -0.61
CA SER A 33 -6.35 16.15 -0.69
C SER A 33 -6.91 16.45 0.68
N SER A 34 -7.82 17.41 0.75
CA SER A 34 -8.74 17.57 1.87
C SER A 34 -9.35 16.21 2.21
N GLU A 35 -9.11 15.73 3.43
CA GLU A 35 -9.56 14.44 3.95
C GLU A 35 -11.10 14.40 3.99
N GLN A 36 -11.71 13.88 2.94
CA GLN A 36 -13.00 13.22 3.09
C GLN A 36 -12.70 11.79 3.50
N SER A 37 -12.72 11.55 4.81
CA SER A 37 -12.72 10.22 5.40
C SER A 37 -13.73 9.34 4.66
N ALA A 38 -13.29 8.19 4.15
CA ALA A 38 -14.17 7.25 3.49
C ALA A 38 -15.17 6.65 4.49
N ILE A 39 -16.33 6.19 3.99
CA ILE A 39 -17.29 5.44 4.80
C ILE A 39 -17.23 3.98 4.34
N PHE A 40 -17.07 3.06 5.28
CA PHE A 40 -16.99 1.62 5.04
C PHE A 40 -18.15 0.90 5.72
N THR A 41 -18.57 -0.25 5.20
CA THR A 41 -19.40 -1.20 5.96
C THR A 41 -18.55 -2.29 6.60
N MET A 42 -19.11 -3.02 7.56
CA MET A 42 -18.43 -4.20 8.11
C MET A 42 -18.20 -5.30 7.05
N GLU A 43 -19.03 -5.39 6.02
CA GLU A 43 -18.76 -6.31 4.89
C GLU A 43 -17.49 -5.89 4.14
N ASP A 44 -17.27 -4.60 3.90
CA ASP A 44 -16.04 -4.10 3.28
C ASP A 44 -14.84 -4.51 4.14
N ILE A 45 -14.88 -4.23 5.45
CA ILE A 45 -13.78 -4.54 6.37
C ILE A 45 -13.45 -6.03 6.38
N GLN A 46 -14.45 -6.92 6.40
CA GLN A 46 -14.24 -8.37 6.44
C GLN A 46 -13.44 -8.92 5.26
N THR A 47 -13.39 -8.20 4.13
CA THR A 47 -12.58 -8.61 2.96
C THR A 47 -11.08 -8.40 3.16
N HIS A 48 -10.69 -7.50 4.06
CA HIS A 48 -9.30 -7.14 4.38
C HIS A 48 -8.84 -7.88 5.65
N ASN A 49 -8.71 -9.21 5.53
CA ASN A 49 -8.50 -10.12 6.67
C ASN A 49 -7.18 -10.89 6.66
N GLN A 50 -6.21 -10.47 5.85
CA GLN A 50 -4.93 -11.14 5.64
C GLN A 50 -3.75 -10.30 6.14
N ASN A 51 -2.58 -10.92 6.36
CA ASN A 51 -1.43 -10.20 6.94
C ASN A 51 -0.88 -9.09 6.02
N ASP A 52 -1.03 -9.27 4.71
CA ASP A 52 -0.67 -8.31 3.65
C ASP A 52 -1.86 -7.48 3.16
N ASP A 53 -3.03 -7.62 3.80
CA ASP A 53 -4.24 -6.86 3.54
C ASP A 53 -5.15 -6.88 4.79
N CYS A 54 -4.86 -6.01 5.76
CA CYS A 54 -5.41 -6.06 7.11
C CYS A 54 -6.05 -4.73 7.50
N TYR A 55 -7.39 -4.68 7.46
CA TYR A 55 -8.14 -3.57 8.03
C TYR A 55 -8.76 -3.98 9.36
N THR A 56 -8.96 -3.02 10.25
CA THR A 56 -9.69 -3.23 11.50
C THR A 56 -10.49 -1.99 11.86
N THR A 57 -11.53 -2.17 12.67
CA THR A 57 -12.25 -1.05 13.26
C THR A 57 -11.95 -0.92 14.74
N ILE A 58 -11.78 0.30 15.21
CA ILE A 58 -11.62 0.63 16.64
C ILE A 58 -12.51 1.84 16.92
N GLU A 59 -13.51 1.65 17.79
CA GLU A 59 -14.46 2.69 18.21
C GLU A 59 -15.16 3.39 17.03
N GLY A 60 -15.57 2.63 16.02
CA GLY A 60 -16.28 3.14 14.84
C GLY A 60 -15.37 3.76 13.78
N LYS A 61 -14.08 3.93 14.04
CA LYS A 61 -13.09 4.35 13.04
C LYS A 61 -12.48 3.15 12.33
N VAL A 62 -12.08 3.33 11.09
CA VAL A 62 -11.47 2.30 10.23
C VAL A 62 -10.00 2.60 10.02
N TYR A 63 -9.16 1.58 10.15
CA TYR A 63 -7.72 1.68 10.02
C TYR A 63 -7.17 0.64 9.04
N ASP A 64 -6.33 1.08 8.11
CA ASP A 64 -5.44 0.21 7.34
C ASP A 64 -4.14 -0.01 8.12
N ILE A 65 -4.09 -1.13 8.86
CA ILE A 65 -2.93 -1.49 9.69
C ILE A 65 -1.96 -2.44 8.98
N THR A 66 -2.20 -2.75 7.70
CA THR A 66 -1.33 -3.56 6.84
C THR A 66 0.15 -3.20 6.96
N PRO A 67 0.58 -1.93 6.82
CA PRO A 67 2.01 -1.57 6.93
C PRO A 67 2.61 -1.79 8.32
N PHE A 68 1.78 -2.00 9.34
CA PHE A 68 2.21 -2.15 10.73
C PHE A 68 2.24 -3.61 11.20
N VAL A 69 1.60 -4.54 10.49
CA VAL A 69 1.47 -5.95 10.90
C VAL A 69 2.81 -6.56 11.30
N LEU A 70 3.84 -6.40 10.47
CA LEU A 70 5.20 -6.93 10.72
C LEU A 70 6.05 -6.10 11.70
N LEU A 71 5.59 -4.89 12.03
CA LEU A 71 6.29 -3.94 12.91
C LEU A 71 5.67 -3.88 14.31
N HIS A 72 4.57 -4.59 14.53
CA HIS A 72 3.83 -4.55 15.78
C HIS A 72 4.69 -5.09 16.94
N PRO A 73 4.95 -4.30 18.00
CA PRO A 73 5.78 -4.73 19.13
C PRO A 73 5.25 -5.94 19.90
N GLY A 74 3.93 -6.19 19.87
CA GLY A 74 3.31 -7.38 20.45
C GLY A 74 3.42 -8.64 19.59
N GLY A 75 3.96 -8.52 18.37
CA GLY A 75 4.09 -9.60 17.40
C GLY A 75 2.96 -9.64 16.37
N GLU A 76 3.27 -10.21 15.21
CA GLU A 76 2.35 -10.38 14.07
C GLU A 76 1.11 -11.20 14.45
N GLU A 77 1.28 -12.29 15.21
CA GLU A 77 0.18 -13.16 15.63
C GLU A 77 -0.86 -12.47 16.52
N GLU A 78 -0.48 -11.39 17.22
CA GLU A 78 -1.40 -10.64 18.09
C GLU A 78 -2.24 -9.66 17.27
N ILE A 79 -1.60 -8.88 16.39
CA ILE A 79 -2.29 -7.86 15.58
C ILE A 79 -3.15 -8.49 14.48
N THR A 80 -2.75 -9.63 13.93
CA THR A 80 -3.52 -10.30 12.86
C THR A 80 -4.86 -10.86 13.33
N ARG A 81 -5.06 -11.02 14.65
CA ARG A 81 -6.35 -11.48 15.20
C ARG A 81 -7.50 -10.53 14.95
N ILE A 82 -7.21 -9.24 14.72
CA ILE A 82 -8.22 -8.19 14.46
C ILE A 82 -8.36 -7.83 12.98
N CYS A 83 -7.59 -8.44 12.06
CA CYS A 83 -7.79 -8.23 10.63
C CYS A 83 -9.21 -8.65 10.21
N GLY A 84 -9.87 -7.79 9.46
CA GLY A 84 -11.24 -7.95 8.99
C GLY A 84 -12.32 -7.88 10.08
N LYS A 85 -12.01 -7.32 11.25
CA LYS A 85 -12.90 -7.34 12.42
C LYS A 85 -12.94 -6.01 13.15
N ASP A 86 -13.95 -5.90 14.02
CA ASP A 86 -13.95 -4.93 15.11
C ASP A 86 -12.93 -5.37 16.18
N GLY A 87 -11.82 -4.63 16.23
CA GLY A 87 -10.71 -4.83 17.15
C GLY A 87 -10.87 -4.08 18.47
N THR A 88 -11.95 -3.30 18.68
CA THR A 88 -12.11 -2.38 19.82
C THR A 88 -11.83 -3.05 21.16
N ALA A 89 -12.48 -4.18 21.44
CA ALA A 89 -12.33 -4.87 22.72
C ALA A 89 -10.92 -5.44 22.94
N MET A 90 -10.30 -5.97 21.88
CA MET A 90 -8.94 -6.53 21.96
C MET A 90 -7.89 -5.43 22.13
N PHE A 91 -8.02 -4.34 21.37
CA PHE A 91 -7.16 -3.17 21.50
C PHE A 91 -7.28 -2.58 22.91
N ALA A 92 -8.49 -2.34 23.40
CA ALA A 92 -8.72 -1.80 24.75
C ALA A 92 -8.16 -2.72 25.85
N GLN A 93 -8.29 -4.05 25.71
CA GLN A 93 -7.74 -5.01 26.67
C GLN A 93 -6.22 -4.92 26.76
N GLN A 94 -5.52 -4.74 25.64
CA GLN A 94 -4.06 -4.77 25.58
C GLN A 94 -3.42 -3.37 25.76
N HIS A 95 -4.09 -2.33 25.30
CA HIS A 95 -3.54 -0.98 25.11
C HIS A 95 -4.38 0.13 25.76
N GLY A 96 -5.52 -0.21 26.38
CA GLY A 96 -6.42 0.79 26.96
C GLY A 96 -5.71 1.70 27.97
N GLY A 97 -5.78 3.02 27.72
CA GLY A 97 -5.15 4.03 28.57
C GLY A 97 -3.67 4.28 28.29
N ASP A 98 -3.07 3.62 27.30
CA ASP A 98 -1.73 3.96 26.80
C ASP A 98 -1.83 4.92 25.61
N ARG A 99 -1.35 6.15 25.83
CA ARG A 99 -1.31 7.21 24.82
C ARG A 99 -0.49 6.85 23.58
N ARG A 100 0.53 6.00 23.69
CA ARG A 100 1.41 5.69 22.55
C ARG A 100 0.68 4.90 21.45
N PRO A 101 0.09 3.71 21.71
CA PRO A 101 -0.67 2.98 20.70
C PRO A 101 -1.91 3.74 20.24
N GLU A 102 -2.58 4.51 21.11
CA GLU A 102 -3.71 5.37 20.73
C GLU A 102 -3.29 6.40 19.66
N ASN A 103 -2.20 7.15 19.89
CA ASN A 103 -1.71 8.10 18.88
C ASN A 103 -1.17 7.41 17.61
N GLN A 104 -0.69 6.19 17.73
CA GLN A 104 -0.15 5.44 16.59
C GLN A 104 -1.26 5.05 15.60
N LEU A 105 -2.49 4.83 16.06
CA LEU A 105 -3.65 4.53 15.20
C LEU A 105 -3.94 5.65 14.20
N GLU A 106 -3.72 6.91 14.58
CA GLU A 106 -3.99 8.06 13.70
C GLU A 106 -3.18 8.00 12.39
N ALA A 107 -2.01 7.36 12.39
CA ALA A 107 -1.20 7.18 11.18
C ALA A 107 -1.80 6.17 10.17
N PHE A 108 -2.78 5.38 10.59
CA PHE A 108 -3.41 4.31 9.82
C PHE A 108 -4.88 4.58 9.53
N TYR A 109 -5.42 5.72 9.96
CA TYR A 109 -6.83 6.05 9.79
C TYR A 109 -7.16 6.26 8.32
N ILE A 110 -8.24 5.63 7.86
CA ILE A 110 -8.71 5.72 6.46
C ILE A 110 -10.17 6.13 6.34
N GLY A 111 -10.94 6.11 7.43
CA GLY A 111 -12.37 6.42 7.37
C GLY A 111 -13.17 6.08 8.62
N GLU A 112 -14.48 6.22 8.47
CA GLU A 112 -15.47 5.86 9.49
C GLU A 112 -16.25 4.62 9.06
N LEU A 113 -16.72 3.87 10.04
CA LEU A 113 -17.64 2.76 9.84
C LEU A 113 -19.07 3.31 9.75
N ALA A 114 -19.83 2.87 8.75
CA ALA A 114 -21.26 3.16 8.66
C ALA A 114 -22.00 2.55 9.85
N GLU A 115 -22.83 3.36 10.52
CA GLU A 115 -23.73 2.94 11.61
C GLU A 115 -24.83 1.96 11.16
#